data_AF-A0A6N9VHJ2-F1
#
_entry.id   AF-A0A6N9VHJ2-F1
#
_cell.length_a   1.000
_cell.length_b   1.000
_cell.length_c   1.000
_cell.angle_alpha   90.00
_cell.angle_beta   90.00
_cell.angle_gamma   90.00
#
_symmetry.space_group_name_H-M   'P 1'
#
loop_
_entity.id
_entity.type
_entity.pdbx_description
1 polymer ?
#
loop_
_entity_poly.entity_id
_entity_poly.type
_entity_poly.pdbx_seq_one_letter_code
_entity_poly.pdbx_strand_id
1 'polypeptide(L)'
;MSAGPVSAFDVVGVRGRGYRPDQVDRAVAARTAERATALAEAERLERLAQELAAEAARLAETVAGLPEQDYAELGERAQRILGLAREQAESLRADAEA
;
A
#
# COMPACT_ATOMS: atom_id res chain seq x y z
N MET A 1 -10.49 -43.94 35.43
CA MET A 1 -9.51 -42.97 34.93
C MET A 1 -10.23 -41.64 34.79
N SER A 2 -9.77 -40.57 35.44
CA SER A 2 -10.44 -39.26 35.38
C SER A 2 -9.75 -38.41 34.32
N ALA A 3 -10.46 -38.12 33.23
CA ALA A 3 -10.00 -37.18 32.23
C ALA A 3 -10.03 -35.75 32.81
N GLY A 4 -8.96 -34.99 32.60
CA GLY A 4 -8.97 -33.55 32.88
C GLY A 4 -9.84 -32.78 31.87
N PRO A 5 -10.11 -31.49 32.10
CA PRO A 5 -10.88 -30.68 31.16
C PRO A 5 -10.26 -30.74 29.75
N VAL A 6 -11.11 -30.90 28.74
CA VAL A 6 -10.73 -31.11 27.34
C VAL A 6 -10.68 -29.76 26.64
N SER A 7 -9.57 -29.48 25.95
CA SER A 7 -9.41 -28.29 25.09
C SER A 7 -10.45 -28.31 23.96
N ALA A 8 -10.83 -27.14 23.44
CA ALA A 8 -11.61 -27.01 22.21
C ALA A 8 -10.94 -27.64 20.97
N PHE A 9 -9.66 -28.04 21.08
CA PHE A 9 -8.85 -28.68 20.04
C PHE A 9 -8.47 -30.14 20.38
N ASP A 10 -9.20 -30.81 21.28
CA ASP A 10 -9.00 -32.23 21.67
C ASP A 10 -7.57 -32.57 22.15
N VAL A 11 -6.87 -31.59 22.72
CA VAL A 11 -5.50 -31.79 23.23
C VAL A 11 -5.56 -32.38 24.64
N VAL A 12 -5.11 -33.63 24.80
CA VAL A 12 -5.04 -34.34 26.09
C VAL A 12 -3.65 -34.22 26.70
N GLY A 13 -3.54 -33.56 27.86
CA GLY A 13 -2.30 -33.53 28.64
C GLY A 13 -2.03 -34.84 29.38
N VAL A 14 -0.78 -35.31 29.39
CA VAL A 14 -0.36 -36.45 30.23
C VAL A 14 -0.19 -35.98 31.67
N ARG A 15 -0.57 -36.82 32.65
CA ARG A 15 -0.62 -36.50 34.08
C ARG A 15 0.69 -35.86 34.56
N GLY A 16 0.65 -34.56 34.90
CA GLY A 16 1.79 -33.80 35.43
C GLY A 16 2.77 -33.25 34.40
N ARG A 17 2.65 -33.58 33.11
CA ARG A 17 3.39 -32.95 32.01
C ARG A 17 2.48 -32.74 30.80
N GLY A 18 2.05 -31.50 30.63
CA GLY A 18 1.25 -31.04 29.50
C GLY A 18 0.87 -29.58 29.66
N TYR A 19 0.63 -28.89 28.55
CA TYR A 19 0.07 -27.54 28.56
C TYR A 19 -1.30 -27.56 29.23
N ARG A 20 -1.68 -26.50 29.96
CA ARG A 20 -3.05 -26.35 30.47
C ARG A 20 -3.97 -26.05 29.28
N PRO A 21 -4.93 -26.93 28.94
CA PRO A 21 -5.86 -26.76 27.82
C PRO A 21 -6.46 -25.35 27.72
N ASP A 22 -7.05 -24.85 28.81
CA ASP A 22 -7.66 -23.52 28.85
C ASP A 22 -6.68 -22.36 28.60
N GLN A 23 -5.39 -22.55 28.87
CA GLN A 23 -4.37 -21.54 28.57
C GLN A 23 -4.06 -21.52 27.07
N VAL A 24 -3.96 -22.70 26.45
CA VAL A 24 -3.75 -22.83 25.00
C VAL A 24 -4.95 -22.29 24.25
N ASP A 25 -6.17 -22.65 24.66
CA ASP A 25 -7.39 -22.20 24.01
C ASP A 25 -7.51 -20.67 24.04
N ARG A 26 -7.24 -20.05 25.20
CA ARG A 26 -7.21 -18.57 25.31
C ARG A 26 -6.12 -17.94 24.44
N ALA A 27 -4.94 -18.53 24.36
CA ALA A 27 -3.85 -18.01 23.54
C ALA A 27 -4.19 -18.12 22.04
N VAL A 28 -4.75 -19.25 21.60
CA VAL A 28 -5.17 -19.47 20.21
C VAL A 28 -6.33 -18.55 19.84
N ALA A 29 -7.30 -18.36 20.75
CA ALA A 29 -8.40 -17.42 20.54
C ALA A 29 -7.88 -15.98 20.36
N ALA A 30 -6.97 -15.53 21.22
CA ALA A 30 -6.36 -14.20 21.10
C ALA A 30 -5.61 -14.04 19.77
N ARG A 31 -4.79 -15.03 19.38
CA ARG A 31 -4.05 -15.00 18.11
C ARG A 31 -4.96 -15.05 16.88
N THR A 32 -6.07 -15.78 16.98
CA THR A 32 -7.06 -15.85 15.90
C THR A 32 -7.77 -14.51 15.74
N ALA A 33 -8.11 -13.84 16.84
CA ALA A 33 -8.69 -12.50 16.81
C ALA A 33 -7.71 -11.46 16.25
N GLU A 34 -6.43 -11.49 16.68
CA GLU A 34 -5.37 -10.64 16.11
C GLU A 34 -5.23 -10.85 14.60
N ARG A 35 -5.23 -12.11 14.13
CA ARG A 35 -5.19 -12.45 12.70
C ARG A 35 -6.42 -11.92 11.96
N ALA A 36 -7.62 -12.05 12.52
CA ALA A 36 -8.84 -11.56 11.88
C ALA A 36 -8.80 -10.04 11.69
N THR A 37 -8.34 -9.29 12.71
CA THR A 37 -8.14 -7.85 12.61
C THR A 37 -7.11 -7.48 11.55
N ALA A 38 -5.97 -8.19 11.51
CA ALA A 38 -4.92 -7.95 10.52
C ALA A 38 -5.41 -8.21 9.08
N LEU A 39 -6.22 -9.26 8.87
CA LEU A 39 -6.82 -9.55 7.57
C LEU A 39 -7.82 -8.47 7.14
N ALA A 40 -8.69 -8.01 8.05
CA ALA A 40 -9.64 -6.94 7.74
C ALA A 40 -8.92 -5.64 7.36
N GLU A 41 -7.80 -5.32 8.03
CA GLU A 41 -6.99 -4.15 7.69
C GLU A 41 -6.28 -4.33 6.34
N ALA A 42 -5.78 -5.53 6.03
CA ALA A 42 -5.20 -5.82 4.72
C ALA A 42 -6.23 -5.64 3.59
N GLU A 43 -7.45 -6.15 3.76
CA GLU A 43 -8.54 -5.96 2.80
C GLU A 43 -8.92 -4.49 2.61
N ARG A 44 -8.93 -3.71 3.72
CA ARG A 44 -9.16 -2.25 3.67
C ARG A 44 -8.07 -1.54 2.87
N LEU A 45 -6.81 -1.86 3.14
CA LEU A 45 -5.66 -1.26 2.48
C LEU A 45 -5.60 -1.65 0.99
N GLU A 46 -5.92 -2.88 0.64
CA GLU A 46 -5.98 -3.34 -0.74
C GLU A 46 -7.03 -2.55 -1.54
N ARG A 47 -8.22 -2.35 -0.97
CA ARG A 47 -9.27 -1.54 -1.61
C ARG A 47 -8.82 -0.10 -1.81
N LEU A 48 -8.23 0.52 -0.79
CA LEU A 48 -7.69 1.88 -0.91
C LEU A 48 -6.59 1.97 -1.98
N ALA A 49 -5.71 0.98 -2.07
CA ALA A 49 -4.68 0.94 -3.08
C ALA A 49 -5.26 0.86 -4.49
N GLN A 50 -6.32 0.07 -4.70
CA GLN A 50 -7.02 -0.01 -5.99
C GLN A 50 -7.70 1.32 -6.36
N GLU A 51 -8.36 1.98 -5.40
CA GLU A 51 -8.98 3.30 -5.59
C GLU A 51 -7.95 4.36 -6.01
N LEU A 52 -6.83 4.44 -5.27
CA LEU A 52 -5.74 5.37 -5.57
C LEU A 52 -5.06 5.06 -6.91
N ALA A 53 -4.87 3.78 -7.25
CA ALA A 53 -4.30 3.40 -8.54
C ALA A 53 -5.21 3.81 -9.70
N ALA A 54 -6.53 3.61 -9.56
CA ALA A 54 -7.49 4.05 -10.55
C ALA A 54 -7.53 5.58 -10.68
N GLU A 55 -7.41 6.32 -9.58
CA GLU A 55 -7.31 7.78 -9.61
C GLU A 55 -6.02 8.27 -10.27
N ALA A 56 -4.88 7.68 -9.92
CA ALA A 56 -3.60 7.99 -10.53
C ALA A 56 -3.63 7.74 -12.05
N ALA A 57 -4.24 6.64 -12.50
CA ALA A 57 -4.43 6.37 -13.93
C ALA A 57 -5.27 7.45 -14.62
N ARG A 58 -6.41 7.85 -14.04
CA ARG A 58 -7.24 8.95 -14.58
C ARG A 58 -6.49 10.28 -14.65
N LEU A 59 -5.69 10.60 -13.62
CA LEU A 59 -4.87 11.80 -13.60
C LEU A 59 -3.76 11.74 -14.66
N ALA A 60 -3.11 10.59 -14.83
CA ALA A 60 -2.10 10.39 -15.86
C ALA A 60 -2.68 10.57 -17.27
N GLU A 61 -3.87 10.01 -17.54
CA GLU A 61 -4.60 10.23 -18.79
C GLU A 61 -4.95 11.71 -19.01
N THR A 62 -5.42 12.38 -17.94
CA THR A 62 -5.74 13.81 -17.99
C THR A 62 -4.49 14.63 -18.36
N VAL A 63 -3.37 14.37 -17.69
CA VAL A 63 -2.09 15.06 -17.95
C VAL A 63 -1.58 14.77 -19.35
N ALA A 64 -1.67 13.51 -19.82
CA ALA A 64 -1.28 13.15 -21.18
C ALA A 64 -2.14 13.83 -22.25
N GLY A 65 -3.39 14.18 -21.93
CA GLY A 65 -4.30 14.92 -22.81
C GLY A 65 -4.15 16.44 -22.75
N LEU A 66 -3.38 16.99 -21.81
CA LEU A 66 -3.15 18.43 -21.75
C LEU A 66 -2.28 18.85 -22.94
N PRO A 67 -2.65 19.91 -23.68
CA PRO A 67 -1.79 20.44 -24.72
C PRO A 67 -0.48 20.93 -24.08
N GLU A 68 0.60 20.86 -24.85
CA GLU A 68 1.85 21.50 -24.42
C GLU A 68 1.57 22.98 -24.20
N GLN A 69 1.78 23.44 -22.98
CA GLN A 69 1.53 24.83 -22.63
C GLN A 69 2.55 25.71 -23.37
N ASP A 70 2.11 26.31 -24.47
CA ASP A 70 2.91 27.22 -25.28
C ASP A 70 3.01 28.64 -24.67
N TYR A 71 2.18 28.89 -23.65
CA TYR A 71 2.03 30.18 -23.00
C TYR A 71 1.87 31.34 -24.01
N ALA A 72 1.16 31.11 -25.12
CA ALA A 72 1.06 32.05 -26.24
C ALA A 72 0.59 33.46 -25.86
N GLU A 73 -0.15 33.59 -24.75
CA GLU A 73 -0.62 34.88 -24.22
C GLU A 73 0.48 35.72 -23.52
N LEU A 74 1.68 35.16 -23.32
CA LEU A 74 2.81 35.89 -22.77
C LEU A 74 3.34 36.95 -23.74
N GLY A 75 3.79 38.08 -23.19
CA GLY A 75 4.49 39.09 -23.96
C GLY A 75 5.81 38.57 -24.55
N GLU A 76 6.24 39.19 -25.65
CA GLU A 76 7.40 38.77 -26.47
C GLU A 76 8.69 38.50 -25.68
N ARG A 77 8.98 39.33 -24.66
CA ARG A 77 10.13 39.14 -23.77
C ARG A 77 10.04 37.85 -22.97
N ALA A 78 8.87 37.53 -22.45
CA ALA A 78 8.67 36.33 -21.66
C ALA A 78 8.72 35.07 -22.53
N GLN A 79 8.20 35.14 -23.77
CA GLN A 79 8.35 34.08 -24.77
C GLN A 79 9.82 33.79 -25.11
N ARG A 80 10.67 34.81 -25.28
CA ARG A 80 12.12 34.62 -25.48
C ARG A 80 12.79 33.91 -24.30
N ILE A 81 12.44 34.30 -23.07
CA ILE A 81 13.01 33.68 -21.86
C ILE A 81 12.60 32.21 -21.78
N LEU A 82 11.34 31.89 -22.10
CA LEU A 82 10.84 30.52 -22.14
C LEU A 82 11.58 29.67 -23.17
N GLY A 83 11.81 30.18 -24.39
CA GLY A 83 12.59 29.51 -25.42
C GLY A 83 14.01 29.16 -24.95
N LEU A 84 14.73 30.14 -24.39
CA LEU A 84 16.07 29.92 -23.85
C LEU A 84 16.09 28.87 -22.72
N ALA A 85 15.09 28.89 -21.83
CA ALA A 85 15.00 27.92 -20.74
C ALA A 85 14.75 26.49 -21.26
N ARG A 86 13.94 26.33 -22.32
CA ARG A 86 13.67 25.03 -22.97
C ARG A 86 14.93 24.46 -23.61
N GLU A 87 15.65 25.27 -24.38
CA GLU A 87 16.93 24.88 -25.01
C GLU A 87 17.95 24.39 -23.98
N GLN A 88 18.08 25.09 -22.85
CA GLN A 88 18.97 24.67 -21.77
C GLN A 88 18.51 23.36 -21.11
N ALA A 89 17.21 23.19 -20.87
CA ALA A 89 16.69 21.97 -20.27
C ALA A 89 16.87 20.74 -21.17
N GLU A 90 16.76 20.90 -22.49
CA GLU A 90 17.04 19.84 -23.47
C GLU A 90 18.53 19.46 -23.47
N SER A 91 19.42 20.45 -23.47
CA SER A 91 20.87 20.20 -23.37
C SER A 91 21.21 19.40 -22.11
N LEU A 92 20.68 19.81 -20.95
CA LEU A 92 20.95 19.14 -19.68
C LEU A 92 20.43 17.70 -19.62
N ARG A 93 19.28 17.42 -20.25
CA ARG A 93 18.75 16.06 -20.36
C ARG A 93 19.62 15.19 -21.26
N ALA A 94 20.00 15.71 -22.42
CA ALA A 94 20.90 15.00 -23.34
C ALA A 94 22.24 14.66 -22.67
N ASP A 95 22.80 15.60 -21.89
CA ASP A 95 24.03 15.37 -21.12
C ASP A 95 23.88 14.32 -20.01
N ALA A 96 22.68 14.20 -19.41
CA ALA A 96 22.41 13.23 -18.35
C ALA A 96 22.12 11.81 -18.87
N GLU A 97 21.65 11.69 -20.12
CA GLU A 97 21.35 10.41 -20.78
C GLU A 97 22.56 9.82 -21.54
N ALA A 98 23.64 10.57 -21.71
CA ALA A 98 24.90 10.18 -22.37
C ALA A 98 25.91 9.49 -21.43
#